data_AF-A0A953L0Q1-F1
#
_entry.id   AF-A0A953L0Q1-F1
#
_cell.length_a   1.000
_cell.length_b   1.000
_cell.length_c   1.000
_cell.angle_alpha   90.00
_cell.angle_beta   90.00
_cell.angle_gamma   90.00
#
_symmetry.space_group_name_H-M   'P 1'
#
loop_
_entity.id
_entity.type
_entity.pdbx_description
1 polymer ?
#
loop_
_entity_poly.entity_id
_entity_poly.type
_entity_poly.pdbx_seq_one_letter_code
_entity_poly.pdbx_strand_id
1 'polypeptide(L)'
;MASKALISLFKGLELHNSPSVFFMNKEDGKQYIFRNKEIKSRLEIINPTAFYTFNDQPLVLFFDLTESYSPEREKEIHKQVWSFDQSPVIFIIKENEIKIFNAFAYNKKVGKLEEITNYPNDIFSFWNLQSGNTWRWLQVEYYDNKNIQKKRVNQKLFENIRTVRQGLLNSSLKIEEDDANILILRLIFIRYLIDREVRFNKDFIVGESILEKRKSFIELIEKPKKLNECFEWLNEKFNGVLFKNIKIQLTKEIAIQLANVFDGERPEKDSLFYDTELFFEIF
;
A
#
# COMPACT_ATOMS: atom_id res chain seq x y z
N MET A 1 -1.64 7.74 -26.85
CA MET A 1 -1.88 9.18 -27.08
C MET A 1 -2.88 9.64 -26.01
N ALA A 2 -2.58 10.70 -25.26
CA ALA A 2 -3.44 11.19 -24.17
C ALA A 2 -4.86 11.49 -24.65
N SER A 3 -5.88 11.10 -23.87
CA SER A 3 -7.27 11.33 -24.28
C SER A 3 -7.62 12.82 -24.33
N LYS A 4 -8.68 13.13 -25.09
CA LYS A 4 -9.23 14.49 -25.12
C LYS A 4 -9.67 14.98 -23.73
N ALA A 5 -10.16 14.08 -22.87
CA ALA A 5 -10.60 14.41 -21.53
C ALA A 5 -9.42 14.84 -20.64
N LEU A 6 -8.32 14.08 -20.66
CA LEU A 6 -7.10 14.42 -19.91
C LEU A 6 -6.52 15.75 -20.40
N ILE A 7 -6.46 15.97 -21.71
CA ILE A 7 -5.97 17.23 -22.29
C ILE A 7 -6.86 18.41 -21.87
N SER A 8 -8.19 18.23 -21.88
CA SER A 8 -9.13 19.26 -21.44
C SER A 8 -8.97 19.58 -19.96
N LEU A 9 -8.80 18.55 -19.12
CA LEU A 9 -8.51 18.72 -17.69
C LEU A 9 -7.22 19.52 -17.48
N PHE A 10 -6.14 19.18 -18.20
CA PHE A 10 -4.87 19.90 -18.08
C PHE A 10 -4.97 21.36 -18.53
N LYS A 11 -5.81 21.67 -19.51
CA LYS A 11 -6.09 23.07 -19.86
C LYS A 11 -6.82 23.79 -18.73
N GLY A 12 -7.86 23.16 -18.17
CA GLY A 12 -8.65 23.72 -17.06
C GLY A 12 -7.84 23.91 -15.76
N LEU A 13 -6.88 23.03 -15.49
CA LEU A 13 -5.95 23.14 -14.37
C LEU A 13 -4.71 24.00 -14.68
N GLU A 14 -4.61 24.58 -15.89
CA GLU A 14 -3.43 25.34 -16.33
C GLU A 14 -2.12 24.51 -16.30
N LEU A 15 -2.25 23.20 -16.37
CA LEU A 15 -1.16 22.22 -16.37
C LEU A 15 -0.69 21.85 -17.78
N HIS A 16 -1.44 22.26 -18.82
CA HIS A 16 -1.06 22.03 -20.21
C HIS A 16 0.32 22.65 -20.50
N ASN A 17 1.23 21.88 -21.10
CA ASN A 17 2.61 22.28 -21.37
C ASN A 17 3.44 22.69 -20.13
N SER A 18 2.96 22.41 -18.92
CA SER A 18 3.71 22.68 -17.70
C SER A 18 5.02 21.88 -17.70
N PRO A 19 6.17 22.48 -17.35
CA PRO A 19 7.44 21.76 -17.25
C PRO A 19 7.46 20.74 -16.11
N SER A 20 6.46 20.82 -15.22
CA SER A 20 6.29 19.99 -14.02
C SER A 20 5.36 18.79 -14.23
N VAL A 21 4.77 18.63 -15.42
CA VAL A 21 3.91 17.50 -15.76
C VAL A 21 4.63 16.54 -16.69
N PHE A 22 4.56 15.26 -16.36
CA PHE A 22 5.25 14.20 -17.07
C PHE A 22 4.31 13.01 -17.32
N PHE A 23 4.64 12.23 -18.33
CA PHE A 23 3.87 11.06 -18.76
C PHE A 23 4.70 9.79 -18.60
N MET A 24 4.02 8.68 -18.29
CA MET A 24 4.67 7.37 -18.26
C MET A 24 5.03 6.90 -19.67
N ASN A 25 4.10 7.04 -20.63
CA ASN A 25 4.35 6.74 -22.03
C ASN A 25 4.89 7.97 -22.78
N LYS A 26 5.98 7.76 -23.53
CA LYS A 26 6.64 8.80 -24.34
C LYS A 26 5.75 9.33 -25.47
N GLU A 27 4.82 8.51 -25.97
CA GLU A 27 3.86 8.92 -27.00
C GLU A 27 2.84 9.94 -26.49
N ASP A 28 2.63 9.99 -25.18
CA ASP A 28 1.66 10.89 -24.55
C ASP A 28 2.30 12.25 -24.17
N GLY A 29 3.62 12.29 -23.98
CA GLY A 29 4.33 13.53 -23.74
C GLY A 29 5.73 13.36 -23.15
N LYS A 30 6.19 14.41 -22.46
CA LYS A 30 7.53 14.46 -21.87
C LYS A 30 7.66 13.42 -20.75
N GLN A 31 8.71 12.60 -20.81
CA GLN A 31 9.04 11.65 -19.75
C GLN A 31 9.88 12.29 -18.64
N TYR A 32 9.71 11.80 -17.42
CA TYR A 32 10.49 12.21 -16.27
C TYR A 32 11.74 11.34 -16.09
N ILE A 33 12.87 11.95 -15.77
CA ILE A 33 14.09 11.22 -15.40
C ILE A 33 14.13 11.10 -13.88
N PHE A 34 13.73 9.94 -13.39
CA PHE A 34 13.73 9.67 -11.95
C PHE A 34 15.14 9.57 -11.38
N ARG A 35 15.46 10.43 -10.41
CA ARG A 35 16.66 10.31 -9.59
C ARG A 35 16.52 9.22 -8.53
N ASN A 36 15.33 9.10 -7.95
CA ASN A 36 15.01 8.06 -6.98
C ASN A 36 14.48 6.79 -7.69
N LYS A 37 15.27 5.71 -7.66
CA LYS A 37 14.92 4.42 -8.28
C LYS A 37 13.71 3.74 -7.64
N GLU A 38 13.49 3.95 -6.35
CA GLU A 38 12.34 3.37 -5.65
C GLU A 38 11.04 4.02 -6.11
N ILE A 39 11.01 5.36 -6.19
CA ILE A 39 9.86 6.10 -6.71
C ILE A 39 9.53 5.67 -8.14
N LYS A 40 10.57 5.54 -8.98
CA LYS A 40 10.42 5.04 -10.35
C LYS A 40 9.74 3.67 -10.38
N SER A 41 10.30 2.70 -9.65
CA SER A 41 9.77 1.33 -9.62
C SER A 41 8.33 1.27 -9.10
N ARG A 42 8.00 2.07 -8.07
CA ARG A 42 6.62 2.17 -7.56
C ARG A 42 5.68 2.76 -8.59
N LEU A 43 6.05 3.83 -9.29
CA LEU A 43 5.20 4.43 -10.33
C LEU A 43 5.07 3.54 -11.58
N GLU A 44 6.07 2.73 -11.91
CA GLU A 44 5.95 1.71 -12.97
C GLU A 44 4.91 0.65 -12.62
N ILE A 45 4.81 0.26 -11.33
CA ILE A 45 3.76 -0.65 -10.84
C ILE A 45 2.39 0.03 -10.81
N ILE A 46 2.33 1.24 -10.23
CA ILE A 46 1.08 2.01 -10.10
C ILE A 46 0.55 2.40 -11.48
N ASN A 47 1.44 2.65 -12.43
CA ASN A 47 1.18 2.99 -13.83
C ASN A 47 0.12 4.10 -14.03
N PRO A 48 0.36 5.33 -13.53
CA PRO A 48 -0.48 6.48 -13.86
C PRO A 48 -0.24 6.92 -15.32
N THR A 49 -1.23 7.54 -15.96
CA THR A 49 -1.06 8.09 -17.31
C THR A 49 -0.08 9.27 -17.29
N ALA A 50 -0.25 10.15 -16.31
CA ALA A 50 0.59 11.33 -16.10
C ALA A 50 0.71 11.65 -14.61
N PHE A 51 1.66 12.51 -14.27
CA PHE A 51 1.85 12.98 -12.90
C PHE A 51 2.46 14.38 -12.88
N TYR A 52 2.06 15.17 -11.88
CA TYR A 52 2.66 16.45 -11.55
C TYR A 52 3.76 16.24 -10.51
N THR A 53 4.94 16.78 -10.77
CA THR A 53 6.08 16.74 -9.86
C THR A 53 6.39 18.10 -9.26
N PHE A 54 6.76 18.12 -7.99
CA PHE A 54 7.35 19.27 -7.32
C PHE A 54 8.52 18.80 -6.45
N ASN A 55 9.69 19.43 -6.56
CA ASN A 55 10.92 19.01 -5.87
C ASN A 55 11.22 17.51 -6.01
N ASP A 56 11.18 17.02 -7.26
CA ASP A 56 11.39 15.61 -7.61
C ASP A 56 10.41 14.60 -6.98
N GLN A 57 9.31 15.06 -6.38
CA GLN A 57 8.25 14.22 -5.80
C GLN A 57 6.96 14.26 -6.65
N PRO A 58 6.34 13.11 -6.96
CA PRO A 58 5.09 13.04 -7.71
C PRO A 58 3.89 13.38 -6.81
N LEU A 59 3.50 14.65 -6.72
CA LEU A 59 2.46 15.06 -5.77
C LEU A 59 1.03 14.84 -6.27
N VAL A 60 0.82 14.81 -7.59
CA VAL A 60 -0.50 14.49 -8.17
C VAL A 60 -0.33 13.41 -9.22
N LEU A 61 -1.13 12.35 -9.14
CA LEU A 61 -1.19 11.31 -10.17
C LEU A 61 -2.49 11.41 -10.96
N PHE A 62 -2.42 11.25 -12.27
CA PHE A 62 -3.56 11.28 -13.17
C PHE A 62 -3.72 9.90 -13.83
N PHE A 63 -4.90 9.31 -13.65
CA PHE A 63 -5.29 8.04 -14.25
C PHE A 63 -6.39 8.30 -15.27
N ASP A 64 -6.02 8.24 -16.54
CA ASP A 64 -6.95 8.32 -17.65
C ASP A 64 -7.46 6.93 -17.98
N LEU A 65 -8.71 6.67 -17.61
CA LEU A 65 -9.41 5.41 -17.81
C LEU A 65 -10.53 5.52 -18.85
N THR A 66 -10.53 6.60 -19.65
CA THR A 66 -11.58 6.84 -20.65
C THR A 66 -11.71 5.70 -21.66
N GLU A 67 -10.58 5.21 -22.19
CA GLU A 67 -10.55 4.16 -23.21
C GLU A 67 -10.28 2.75 -22.65
N SER A 68 -9.92 2.65 -21.37
CA SER A 68 -9.45 1.40 -20.75
C SER A 68 -10.09 1.15 -19.38
N TYR A 69 -11.33 1.57 -19.21
CA TYR A 69 -12.02 1.41 -17.93
C TYR A 69 -12.19 -0.07 -17.57
N SER A 70 -11.71 -0.43 -16.37
CA SER A 70 -12.01 -1.70 -15.71
C SER A 70 -12.22 -1.42 -14.21
N PRO A 71 -13.30 -1.95 -13.60
CA PRO A 71 -13.51 -1.86 -12.15
C PRO A 71 -12.36 -2.44 -11.33
N GLU A 72 -11.76 -3.54 -11.81
CA GLU A 72 -10.61 -4.20 -11.19
C GLU A 72 -9.40 -3.27 -11.19
N ARG A 73 -9.15 -2.59 -12.31
CA ARG A 73 -8.07 -1.61 -12.43
C ARG A 73 -8.27 -0.41 -11.53
N GLU A 74 -9.48 0.15 -11.45
CA GLU A 74 -9.80 1.25 -10.52
C GLU A 74 -9.56 0.84 -9.06
N LYS A 75 -10.00 -0.37 -8.67
CA LYS A 75 -9.77 -0.92 -7.32
C LYS A 75 -8.29 -1.10 -7.03
N GLU A 76 -7.52 -1.60 -7.99
CA GLU A 76 -6.07 -1.75 -7.87
C GLU A 76 -5.38 -0.39 -7.69
N ILE A 77 -5.76 0.63 -8.48
CA ILE A 77 -5.24 1.99 -8.37
C ILE A 77 -5.44 2.53 -6.94
N HIS A 78 -6.66 2.45 -6.40
CA HIS A 78 -6.94 2.92 -5.05
C HIS A 78 -6.05 2.26 -3.99
N LYS A 79 -5.86 0.95 -4.11
CA LYS A 79 -5.03 0.16 -3.20
C LYS A 79 -3.54 0.55 -3.32
N GLN A 80 -3.01 0.53 -4.54
CA GLN A 80 -1.58 0.76 -4.80
C GLN A 80 -1.15 2.20 -4.47
N VAL A 81 -2.00 3.19 -4.79
CA VAL A 81 -1.74 4.60 -4.46
C VAL A 81 -1.71 4.81 -2.95
N TRP A 82 -2.61 4.18 -2.19
CA TRP A 82 -2.57 4.27 -0.73
C TRP A 82 -1.29 3.66 -0.16
N SER A 83 -0.90 2.47 -0.65
CA SER A 83 0.36 1.82 -0.27
C SER A 83 1.60 2.64 -0.65
N PHE A 84 1.51 3.50 -1.66
CA PHE A 84 2.61 4.35 -2.10
C PHE A 84 2.91 5.48 -1.12
N ASP A 85 1.87 6.07 -0.50
CA ASP A 85 1.96 7.10 0.58
C ASP A 85 2.86 8.31 0.27
N GLN A 86 3.15 8.58 -1.00
CA GLN A 86 4.02 9.67 -1.45
C GLN A 86 3.35 10.70 -2.36
N SER A 87 2.18 10.37 -2.92
CA SER A 87 1.35 11.33 -3.66
C SER A 87 0.14 11.68 -2.82
N PRO A 88 -0.10 12.95 -2.45
CA PRO A 88 -1.27 13.34 -1.66
C PRO A 88 -2.62 13.21 -2.40
N VAL A 89 -2.62 13.42 -3.72
CA VAL A 89 -3.85 13.54 -4.52
C VAL A 89 -3.76 12.70 -5.78
N ILE A 90 -4.87 12.09 -6.16
CA ILE A 90 -5.02 11.48 -7.47
C ILE A 90 -6.29 11.94 -8.18
N PHE A 91 -6.24 11.96 -9.50
CA PHE A 91 -7.37 12.18 -10.39
C PHE A 91 -7.66 10.88 -11.14
N ILE A 92 -8.92 10.43 -11.09
CA ILE A 92 -9.42 9.34 -11.91
C ILE A 92 -10.38 9.93 -12.94
N ILE A 93 -10.03 9.79 -14.21
CA ILE A 93 -10.73 10.39 -15.36
C ILE A 93 -11.41 9.26 -16.11
N LYS A 94 -12.73 9.38 -16.29
CA LYS A 94 -13.58 8.49 -17.08
C LYS A 94 -14.34 9.33 -18.11
N GLU A 95 -15.06 8.69 -19.03
CA GLU A 95 -15.72 9.40 -20.14
C GLU A 95 -16.61 10.57 -19.68
N ASN A 96 -17.36 10.39 -18.59
CA ASN A 96 -18.37 11.35 -18.13
C ASN A 96 -18.08 11.94 -16.75
N GLU A 97 -17.00 11.52 -16.09
CA GLU A 97 -16.69 11.98 -14.74
C GLU A 97 -15.18 12.11 -14.50
N ILE A 98 -14.81 13.13 -13.73
CA ILE A 98 -13.48 13.30 -13.17
C ILE A 98 -13.64 13.35 -11.66
N LYS A 99 -13.00 12.41 -10.97
CA LYS A 99 -13.03 12.33 -9.51
C LYS A 99 -11.65 12.54 -8.94
N ILE A 100 -11.61 13.24 -7.80
CA ILE A 100 -10.38 13.57 -7.09
C ILE A 100 -10.40 12.82 -5.77
N PHE A 101 -9.31 12.15 -5.44
CA PHE A 101 -9.21 11.37 -4.21
C PHE A 101 -8.02 11.79 -3.36
N ASN A 102 -8.21 11.72 -2.05
CA ASN A 102 -7.15 11.80 -1.08
C ASN A 102 -6.45 10.45 -1.00
N ALA A 103 -5.21 10.40 -1.48
CA ALA A 103 -4.41 9.18 -1.53
C ALA A 103 -4.00 8.64 -0.16
N PHE A 104 -4.11 9.45 0.91
CA PHE A 104 -3.73 9.05 2.26
C PHE A 104 -4.86 8.37 3.05
N ALA A 105 -6.05 8.24 2.49
CA ALA A 105 -7.19 7.66 3.18
C ALA A 105 -7.87 6.60 2.32
N TYR A 106 -7.65 5.34 2.66
CA TYR A 106 -8.26 4.19 2.01
C TYR A 106 -9.30 3.55 2.92
N ASN A 107 -10.47 3.28 2.37
CA ASN A 107 -11.54 2.55 3.03
C ASN A 107 -11.51 1.10 2.55
N LYS A 108 -11.03 0.17 3.40
CA LYS A 108 -10.92 -1.26 3.06
C LYS A 108 -12.28 -1.91 2.80
N LYS A 109 -13.35 -1.49 3.48
CA LYS A 109 -14.70 -2.03 3.30
C LYS A 109 -15.25 -1.74 1.89
N VAL A 110 -15.01 -0.53 1.39
CA VAL A 110 -15.46 -0.10 0.06
C VAL A 110 -14.42 -0.42 -1.03
N GLY A 111 -13.15 -0.60 -0.63
CA GLY A 111 -12.05 -0.85 -1.55
C GLY A 111 -11.63 0.38 -2.34
N LYS A 112 -11.82 1.59 -1.78
CA LYS A 112 -11.58 2.87 -2.47
C LYS A 112 -10.94 3.91 -1.55
N LEU A 113 -10.25 4.86 -2.17
CA LEU A 113 -9.78 6.07 -1.50
C LEU A 113 -10.94 7.01 -1.16
N GLU A 114 -10.77 7.88 -0.16
CA GLU A 114 -11.74 8.91 0.16
C GLU A 114 -11.75 10.01 -0.90
N GLU A 115 -12.92 10.22 -1.51
CA GLU A 115 -13.13 11.29 -2.49
C GLU A 115 -13.03 12.67 -1.83
N ILE A 116 -12.37 13.60 -2.51
CA ILE A 116 -12.28 15.01 -2.13
C ILE A 116 -13.45 15.74 -2.80
N THR A 117 -14.43 16.13 -2.00
CA THR A 117 -15.60 16.90 -2.45
C THR A 117 -15.59 18.30 -1.85
N ASN A 118 -16.34 19.23 -2.44
CA ASN A 118 -16.51 20.61 -1.95
C ASN A 118 -15.18 21.38 -1.77
N TYR A 119 -14.28 21.26 -2.75
CA TYR A 119 -13.02 22.00 -2.76
C TYR A 119 -13.18 23.36 -3.47
N PRO A 120 -12.37 24.39 -3.13
CA PRO A 120 -12.42 25.67 -3.81
C PRO A 120 -12.12 25.54 -5.30
N ASN A 121 -12.77 26.36 -6.12
CA ASN A 121 -12.44 26.45 -7.55
C ASN A 121 -10.94 26.71 -7.73
N ASP A 122 -10.36 26.05 -8.74
CA ASP A 122 -8.97 26.20 -9.15
C ASP A 122 -7.93 25.86 -8.07
N ILE A 123 -8.30 25.24 -6.95
CA ILE A 123 -7.34 24.88 -5.89
C ILE A 123 -6.27 23.91 -6.37
N PHE A 124 -6.54 23.15 -7.45
CA PHE A 124 -5.59 22.24 -8.09
C PHE A 124 -4.97 22.81 -9.38
N SER A 125 -5.13 24.12 -9.64
CA SER A 125 -4.45 24.79 -10.76
C SER A 125 -2.94 24.81 -10.59
N PHE A 126 -2.22 24.97 -11.69
CA PHE A 126 -0.75 25.08 -11.69
C PHE A 126 -0.23 26.11 -10.68
N TRP A 127 -0.81 27.31 -10.64
CA TRP A 127 -0.35 28.36 -9.74
C TRP A 127 -0.59 28.02 -8.26
N ASN A 128 -1.71 27.39 -7.92
CA ASN A 128 -1.99 26.97 -6.54
C ASN A 128 -1.12 25.79 -6.11
N LEU A 129 -0.84 24.85 -7.01
CA LEU A 129 0.09 23.75 -6.77
C LEU A 129 1.52 24.27 -6.54
N GLN A 130 1.96 25.23 -7.35
CA GLN A 130 3.31 25.78 -7.33
C GLN A 130 3.55 26.72 -6.13
N SER A 131 2.57 27.54 -5.77
CA SER A 131 2.65 28.43 -4.59
C SER A 131 2.48 27.69 -3.26
N GLY A 132 2.05 26.43 -3.32
CA GLY A 132 1.75 25.60 -2.15
C GLY A 132 0.41 25.89 -1.48
N ASN A 133 -0.44 26.70 -2.10
CA ASN A 133 -1.80 26.95 -1.63
C ASN A 133 -2.64 25.68 -1.55
N THR A 134 -2.53 24.80 -2.55
CA THR A 134 -3.20 23.50 -2.56
C THR A 134 -2.83 22.68 -1.33
N TRP A 135 -1.53 22.59 -1.01
CA TRP A 135 -1.02 21.77 0.10
C TRP A 135 -1.42 22.34 1.45
N ARG A 136 -1.41 23.66 1.59
CA ARG A 136 -1.90 24.35 2.79
C ARG A 136 -3.39 24.11 3.00
N TRP A 137 -4.19 24.26 1.96
CA TRP A 137 -5.62 23.99 2.01
C TRP A 137 -5.90 22.53 2.36
N LEU A 138 -5.23 21.58 1.70
CA LEU A 138 -5.34 20.16 2.02
C LEU A 138 -5.01 19.89 3.50
N GLN A 139 -3.94 20.47 4.02
CA GLN A 139 -3.54 20.27 5.41
C GLN A 139 -4.60 20.81 6.38
N VAL A 140 -4.94 22.10 6.26
CA VAL A 140 -5.75 22.82 7.25
C VAL A 140 -7.24 22.48 7.11
N GLU A 141 -7.78 22.57 5.90
CA GLU A 141 -9.23 22.49 5.68
C GLU A 141 -9.70 21.04 5.50
N TYR A 142 -8.82 20.15 5.01
CA TYR A 142 -9.20 18.78 4.69
C TYR A 142 -8.61 17.75 5.66
N TYR A 143 -7.30 17.80 5.95
CA TYR A 143 -6.61 16.75 6.69
C TYR A 143 -6.83 16.82 8.20
N ASP A 144 -6.73 18.01 8.80
CA ASP A 144 -6.91 18.20 10.24
C ASP A 144 -8.33 17.83 10.67
N ASN A 145 -9.33 18.29 9.91
CA ASN A 145 -10.74 18.00 10.15
C ASN A 145 -11.10 16.51 10.01
N LYS A 146 -10.39 15.76 9.15
CA LYS A 146 -10.66 14.34 8.88
C LYS A 146 -9.69 13.37 9.55
N ASN A 147 -8.76 13.87 10.37
CA ASN A 147 -7.74 13.09 11.07
C ASN A 147 -6.95 12.15 10.14
N ILE A 148 -6.55 12.68 8.97
CA ILE A 148 -5.95 11.88 7.89
C ILE A 148 -4.63 11.22 8.31
N GLN A 149 -3.89 11.80 9.24
CA GLN A 149 -2.68 11.18 9.78
C GLN A 149 -2.93 9.77 10.34
N LYS A 150 -4.09 9.53 10.97
CA LYS A 150 -4.49 8.20 11.46
C LYS A 150 -4.91 7.22 10.36
N LYS A 151 -5.11 7.71 9.13
CA LYS A 151 -5.53 6.90 7.98
C LYS A 151 -4.37 6.54 7.05
N ARG A 152 -3.19 7.16 7.25
CA ARG A 152 -1.99 6.88 6.45
C ARG A 152 -1.55 5.44 6.60
N VAL A 153 -0.99 4.91 5.52
CA VAL A 153 -0.63 3.49 5.41
C VAL A 153 0.34 3.06 6.51
N ASN A 154 1.35 3.89 6.81
CA ASN A 154 2.35 3.62 7.84
C ASN A 154 1.73 3.58 9.23
N GLN A 155 0.84 4.52 9.54
CA GLN A 155 0.14 4.57 10.82
C GLN A 155 -0.77 3.34 10.99
N LYS A 156 -1.48 2.94 9.93
CA LYS A 156 -2.26 1.69 9.93
C LYS A 156 -1.39 0.45 10.09
N LEU A 157 -0.21 0.38 9.47
CA LEU A 157 0.71 -0.73 9.66
C LEU A 157 1.20 -0.83 11.12
N PHE A 158 1.56 0.29 11.75
CA PHE A 158 1.94 0.30 13.16
C PHE A 158 0.78 -0.12 14.08
N GLU A 159 -0.44 0.35 13.79
CA GLU A 159 -1.65 -0.10 14.50
C GLU A 159 -1.87 -1.60 14.34
N ASN A 160 -1.66 -2.15 13.14
CA ASN A 160 -1.77 -3.59 12.89
C ASN A 160 -0.78 -4.39 13.75
N ILE A 161 0.49 -4.00 13.73
CA ILE A 161 1.54 -4.67 14.53
C ILE A 161 1.19 -4.64 16.01
N ARG A 162 0.76 -3.47 16.52
CA ARG A 162 0.36 -3.32 17.92
C ARG A 162 -0.82 -4.22 18.27
N THR A 163 -1.83 -4.28 17.41
CA THR A 163 -3.03 -5.09 17.60
C THR A 163 -2.71 -6.58 17.59
N VAL A 164 -1.94 -7.05 16.62
CA VAL A 164 -1.53 -8.47 16.53
C VAL A 164 -0.77 -8.88 17.77
N ARG A 165 0.18 -8.03 18.21
CA ARG A 165 0.94 -8.26 19.43
C ARG A 165 0.05 -8.38 20.66
N GLN A 166 -0.89 -7.46 20.84
CA GLN A 166 -1.81 -7.51 21.98
C GLN A 166 -2.70 -8.75 21.96
N GLY A 167 -3.16 -9.18 20.78
CA GLY A 167 -3.87 -10.46 20.64
C GLY A 167 -3.02 -11.64 21.12
N LEU A 168 -1.76 -11.72 20.67
CA LEU A 168 -0.85 -12.80 21.07
C LEU A 168 -0.57 -12.82 22.58
N LEU A 169 -0.34 -11.65 23.19
CA LEU A 169 -0.12 -11.51 24.63
C LEU A 169 -1.34 -11.96 25.46
N ASN A 170 -2.54 -11.64 24.98
CA ASN A 170 -3.80 -11.96 25.67
C ASN A 170 -4.32 -13.36 25.33
N SER A 171 -3.63 -14.11 24.48
CA SER A 171 -4.02 -15.46 24.10
C SER A 171 -3.84 -16.45 25.27
N SER A 172 -4.51 -17.60 25.17
CA SER A 172 -4.38 -18.69 26.14
C SER A 172 -2.94 -19.22 26.29
N LEU A 173 -2.07 -18.97 25.30
CA LEU A 173 -0.66 -19.38 25.31
C LEU A 173 0.26 -18.45 26.11
N LYS A 174 -0.19 -17.24 26.50
CA LYS A 174 0.61 -16.23 27.21
C LYS A 174 2.03 -16.08 26.63
N ILE A 175 2.10 -15.84 25.32
CA ILE A 175 3.37 -15.58 24.62
C ILE A 175 4.02 -14.34 25.26
N GLU A 176 5.33 -14.39 25.52
CA GLU A 176 6.05 -13.23 26.04
C GLU A 176 6.11 -12.10 25.01
N GLU A 177 6.23 -10.84 25.47
CA GLU A 177 6.19 -9.69 24.57
C GLU A 177 7.30 -9.72 23.51
N ASP A 178 8.51 -10.11 23.92
CA ASP A 178 9.66 -10.21 23.01
C ASP A 178 9.45 -11.30 21.95
N ASP A 179 8.89 -12.45 22.34
CA ASP A 179 8.57 -13.54 21.42
C ASP A 179 7.50 -13.14 20.40
N ALA A 180 6.46 -12.43 20.86
CA ALA A 180 5.42 -11.91 19.98
C ALA A 180 5.97 -10.88 18.99
N ASN A 181 6.84 -9.96 19.46
CA ASN A 181 7.51 -8.97 18.62
C ASN A 181 8.37 -9.66 17.54
N ILE A 182 9.22 -10.60 17.96
CA ILE A 182 10.12 -11.33 17.07
C ILE A 182 9.31 -12.13 16.04
N LEU A 183 8.23 -12.81 16.46
CA LEU A 183 7.35 -13.53 15.55
C LEU A 183 6.80 -12.63 14.44
N ILE A 184 6.16 -11.51 14.82
CA ILE A 184 5.53 -10.59 13.86
C ILE A 184 6.58 -10.04 12.89
N LEU A 185 7.75 -9.64 13.40
CA LEU A 185 8.84 -9.14 12.57
C LEU A 185 9.38 -10.20 11.61
N ARG A 186 9.51 -11.46 12.02
CA ARG A 186 9.90 -12.57 11.15
C ARG A 186 8.89 -12.78 10.01
N LEU A 187 7.59 -12.74 10.34
CA LEU A 187 6.54 -12.91 9.34
C LEU A 187 6.51 -11.75 8.33
N ILE A 188 6.62 -10.50 8.79
CA ILE A 188 6.74 -9.31 7.92
C ILE A 188 8.00 -9.41 7.04
N PHE A 189 9.12 -9.85 7.61
CA PHE A 189 10.36 -10.01 6.86
C PHE A 189 10.26 -11.05 5.76
N ILE A 190 9.65 -12.21 6.04
CA ILE A 190 9.40 -13.24 5.01
C ILE A 190 8.51 -12.68 3.89
N ARG A 191 7.42 -12.01 4.25
CA ARG A 191 6.54 -11.36 3.27
C ARG A 191 7.30 -10.36 2.40
N TYR A 192 8.14 -9.52 3.02
CA TYR A 192 9.01 -8.59 2.31
C TYR A 192 9.97 -9.29 1.33
N LEU A 193 10.58 -10.41 1.72
CA LEU A 193 11.46 -11.18 0.82
C LEU A 193 10.70 -11.73 -0.40
N ILE A 194 9.47 -12.23 -0.19
CA ILE A 194 8.60 -12.71 -1.28
C ILE A 194 8.29 -11.58 -2.25
N ASP A 195 7.93 -10.41 -1.73
CA ASP A 195 7.52 -9.25 -2.53
C ASP A 195 8.68 -8.61 -3.29
N ARG A 196 9.92 -8.83 -2.83
CA ARG A 196 11.16 -8.48 -3.54
C ARG A 196 11.66 -9.58 -4.47
N GLU A 197 10.87 -10.63 -4.68
CA GLU A 197 11.18 -11.79 -5.52
C GLU A 197 12.50 -12.48 -5.16
N VAL A 198 12.88 -12.44 -3.88
CA VAL A 198 14.08 -13.13 -3.39
C VAL A 198 13.88 -14.63 -3.56
N ARG A 199 14.90 -15.32 -4.06
CA ARG A 199 14.88 -16.78 -4.20
C ARG A 199 14.75 -17.43 -2.83
N PHE A 200 13.66 -18.17 -2.65
CA PHE A 200 13.34 -18.88 -1.41
C PHE A 200 13.53 -20.39 -1.60
N ASN A 201 13.78 -21.12 -0.51
CA ASN A 201 13.76 -22.58 -0.58
C ASN A 201 12.32 -23.06 -0.88
N LYS A 202 12.19 -23.90 -1.91
CA LYS A 202 10.92 -24.50 -2.36
C LYS A 202 10.30 -25.44 -1.31
N ASP A 203 11.06 -25.89 -0.32
CA ASP A 203 10.54 -26.65 0.82
C ASP A 203 9.65 -25.82 1.76
N PHE A 204 9.75 -24.48 1.68
CA PHE A 204 9.00 -23.55 2.52
C PHE A 204 8.03 -22.69 1.72
N ILE A 205 8.47 -22.13 0.59
CA ILE A 205 7.67 -21.24 -0.26
C ILE A 205 7.68 -21.77 -1.69
N VAL A 206 6.50 -22.11 -2.21
CA VAL A 206 6.27 -22.59 -3.57
C VAL A 206 5.51 -21.57 -4.41
N GLY A 207 5.54 -21.74 -5.74
CA GLY A 207 4.87 -20.86 -6.70
C GLY A 207 5.85 -20.12 -7.61
N GLU A 208 5.36 -19.76 -8.79
CA GLU A 208 6.12 -19.02 -9.78
C GLU A 208 5.84 -17.53 -9.66
N SER A 209 4.56 -17.17 -9.53
CA SER A 209 4.11 -15.79 -9.35
C SER A 209 4.20 -15.31 -7.89
N ILE A 210 4.25 -13.99 -7.68
CA ILE A 210 4.21 -13.38 -6.35
C ILE A 210 2.92 -13.79 -5.61
N LEU A 211 1.78 -13.85 -6.30
CA LEU A 211 0.50 -14.22 -5.70
C LEU A 211 0.50 -15.66 -5.18
N GLU A 212 1.05 -16.60 -5.94
CA GLU A 212 1.18 -18.00 -5.50
C GLU A 212 2.13 -18.14 -4.31
N LYS A 213 3.26 -17.42 -4.32
CA LYS A 213 4.22 -17.42 -3.21
C LYS A 213 3.60 -16.82 -1.93
N ARG A 214 2.79 -15.77 -2.06
CA ARG A 214 2.02 -15.19 -0.95
C ARG A 214 1.04 -16.20 -0.36
N LYS A 215 0.30 -16.94 -1.20
CA LYS A 215 -0.58 -18.04 -0.75
C LYS A 215 0.20 -19.14 -0.04
N SER A 216 1.31 -19.59 -0.64
CA SER A 216 2.19 -20.58 -0.01
C SER A 216 2.74 -20.12 1.34
N PHE A 217 2.99 -18.83 1.52
CA PHE A 217 3.41 -18.27 2.80
C PHE A 217 2.31 -18.35 3.86
N ILE A 218 1.08 -18.04 3.50
CA ILE A 218 -0.08 -18.17 4.42
C ILE A 218 -0.21 -19.62 4.89
N GLU A 219 -0.16 -20.58 3.97
CA GLU A 219 -0.17 -22.02 4.29
C GLU A 219 1.01 -22.47 5.17
N LEU A 220 2.17 -21.80 5.06
CA LEU A 220 3.33 -22.06 5.91
C LEU A 220 3.09 -21.56 7.34
N ILE A 221 2.45 -20.41 7.52
CA ILE A 221 2.13 -19.86 8.86
C ILE A 221 1.25 -20.83 9.64
N GLU A 222 0.28 -21.48 8.98
CA GLU A 222 -0.62 -22.48 9.58
C GLU A 222 0.09 -23.76 10.08
N LYS A 223 1.37 -23.95 9.74
CA LYS A 223 2.17 -25.15 10.05
C LYS A 223 3.31 -24.80 11.01
N PRO A 224 3.08 -24.64 12.33
CA PRO A 224 4.07 -24.15 13.31
C PRO A 224 5.44 -24.84 13.27
N LYS A 225 5.46 -26.18 13.11
CA LYS A 225 6.72 -26.93 13.01
C LYS A 225 7.51 -26.54 11.77
N LYS A 226 6.85 -26.50 10.61
CA LYS A 226 7.45 -26.13 9.32
C LYS A 226 7.86 -24.66 9.29
N LEU A 227 7.08 -23.79 9.93
CA LEU A 227 7.41 -22.37 10.08
C LEU A 227 8.70 -22.19 10.91
N ASN A 228 8.87 -22.93 12.00
CA ASN A 228 10.11 -22.90 12.78
C ASN A 228 11.32 -23.41 11.98
N GLU A 229 11.16 -24.49 11.19
CA GLU A 229 12.22 -24.95 10.27
C GLU A 229 12.60 -23.86 9.24
N CYS A 230 11.60 -23.11 8.74
CA CYS A 230 11.85 -21.97 7.86
C CYS A 230 12.66 -20.87 8.56
N PHE A 231 12.35 -20.56 9.82
CA PHE A 231 13.13 -19.60 10.61
C PHE A 231 14.58 -20.07 10.83
N GLU A 232 14.80 -21.35 11.10
CA GLU A 232 16.15 -21.94 11.22
C GLU A 232 16.93 -21.78 9.89
N TRP A 233 16.30 -22.10 8.76
CA TRP A 233 16.91 -21.90 7.44
C TRP A 233 17.22 -20.43 7.12
N LEU A 234 16.33 -19.50 7.45
CA LEU A 234 16.57 -18.07 7.30
C LEU A 234 17.72 -17.59 8.18
N ASN A 235 17.85 -18.13 9.39
CA ASN A 235 18.96 -17.83 10.29
C ASN A 235 20.30 -18.23 9.64
N GLU A 236 20.38 -19.41 9.04
CA GLU A 236 21.60 -19.86 8.35
C GLU A 236 21.96 -18.96 7.15
N LYS A 237 20.95 -18.44 6.43
CA LYS A 237 21.16 -17.61 5.24
C LYS A 237 21.54 -16.17 5.54
N PHE A 238 20.91 -15.56 6.54
CA PHE A 238 21.07 -14.13 6.83
C PHE A 238 21.89 -13.84 8.09
N ASN A 239 22.05 -14.83 8.98
CA ASN A 239 22.78 -14.74 10.25
C ASN A 239 22.42 -13.49 11.09
N GLY A 240 21.14 -13.11 11.04
CA GLY A 240 20.62 -11.88 11.65
C GLY A 240 20.10 -12.10 13.06
N VAL A 241 20.18 -11.05 13.91
CA VAL A 241 19.63 -11.06 15.28
C VAL A 241 18.15 -11.47 15.31
N LEU A 242 17.39 -11.12 14.27
CA LEU A 242 15.97 -11.44 14.13
C LEU A 242 15.68 -12.95 14.19
N PHE A 243 16.60 -13.79 13.72
CA PHE A 243 16.42 -15.24 13.67
C PHE A 243 17.26 -16.00 14.72
N LYS A 244 17.89 -15.29 15.66
CA LYS A 244 18.62 -15.94 16.76
C LYS A 244 17.66 -16.71 17.68
N ASN A 245 18.18 -17.81 18.23
CA ASN A 245 17.48 -18.91 18.89
C ASN A 245 16.35 -18.53 19.83
N ILE A 246 15.12 -18.60 19.31
CA ILE A 246 13.87 -18.81 20.06
C ILE A 246 12.95 -19.64 19.17
N LYS A 247 12.60 -20.86 19.62
CA LYS A 247 11.57 -21.70 18.98
C LYS A 247 10.22 -21.25 19.49
N ILE A 248 9.48 -20.54 18.64
CA ILE A 248 8.18 -20.01 19.03
C ILE A 248 7.17 -21.16 18.96
N GLN A 249 6.54 -21.47 20.08
CA GLN A 249 5.53 -22.52 20.17
C GLN A 249 4.14 -21.91 19.92
N LEU A 250 3.67 -22.04 18.68
CA LEU A 250 2.29 -21.68 18.33
C LEU A 250 1.41 -22.93 18.39
N THR A 251 0.21 -22.79 18.97
CA THR A 251 -0.85 -23.77 18.74
C THR A 251 -1.34 -23.66 17.31
N LYS A 252 -1.93 -24.74 16.80
CA LYS A 252 -2.53 -24.74 15.46
C LYS A 252 -3.59 -23.65 15.31
N GLU A 253 -4.37 -23.41 16.37
CA GLU A 253 -5.41 -22.37 16.39
C GLU A 253 -4.84 -20.96 16.21
N ILE A 254 -3.82 -20.57 17.01
CA ILE A 254 -3.19 -19.25 16.88
C ILE A 254 -2.48 -19.12 15.53
N ALA A 255 -1.87 -20.19 15.04
CA ALA A 255 -1.22 -20.21 13.73
C ALA A 255 -2.20 -19.91 12.59
N ILE A 256 -3.39 -20.52 12.60
CA ILE A 256 -4.46 -20.23 11.63
C ILE A 256 -4.91 -18.77 11.76
N GLN A 257 -5.16 -18.29 12.97
CA GLN A 257 -5.58 -16.89 13.17
C GLN A 257 -4.52 -15.90 12.67
N LEU A 258 -3.24 -16.17 12.88
CA LEU A 258 -2.15 -15.37 12.31
C LEU A 258 -2.09 -15.48 10.78
N ALA A 259 -2.32 -16.65 10.19
CA ALA A 259 -2.33 -16.82 8.74
C ALA A 259 -3.42 -15.93 8.10
N ASN A 260 -4.63 -15.94 8.66
CA ASN A 260 -5.76 -15.12 8.19
C ASN A 260 -5.44 -13.61 8.25
N VAL A 261 -4.70 -13.16 9.27
CA VAL A 261 -4.23 -11.77 9.37
C VAL A 261 -3.36 -11.37 8.18
N PHE A 262 -2.43 -12.24 7.76
CA PHE A 262 -1.51 -11.97 6.65
C PHE A 262 -2.14 -12.18 5.26
N ASP A 263 -3.19 -12.99 5.18
CA ASP A 263 -4.01 -13.10 3.96
C ASP A 263 -4.92 -11.88 3.77
N GLY A 264 -5.19 -11.14 4.85
CA GLY A 264 -6.06 -9.97 4.84
C GLY A 264 -7.55 -10.32 4.84
N GLU A 265 -7.88 -11.56 5.18
CA GLU A 265 -9.24 -12.02 5.41
C GLU A 265 -9.88 -11.25 6.57
N ARG A 266 -11.21 -11.17 6.55
CA ARG A 266 -11.95 -10.64 7.70
C ARG A 266 -11.85 -11.67 8.82
N PRO A 267 -11.33 -11.29 10.01
CA PRO A 267 -11.24 -12.23 11.11
C PRO A 267 -12.62 -12.79 11.49
N GLU A 268 -12.69 -14.08 11.80
CA GLU A 268 -13.94 -14.76 12.15
C GLU A 268 -14.46 -14.31 13.51
N LYS A 269 -15.78 -14.44 13.72
CA LYS A 269 -16.43 -14.18 15.01
C LYS A 269 -15.79 -15.05 16.09
N ASP A 270 -15.44 -14.43 17.22
CA ASP A 270 -14.76 -15.04 18.36
C ASP A 270 -13.26 -15.38 18.15
N SER A 271 -12.64 -14.97 17.04
CA SER A 271 -11.18 -15.02 16.85
C SER A 271 -10.44 -13.89 17.59
N LEU A 272 -9.12 -14.04 17.83
CA LEU A 272 -8.29 -12.99 18.47
C LEU A 272 -8.44 -11.61 17.83
N PHE A 273 -8.74 -11.57 16.53
CA PHE A 273 -8.66 -10.37 15.71
C PHE A 273 -10.03 -9.91 15.18
N TYR A 274 -11.14 -10.51 15.65
CA TYR A 274 -12.51 -10.31 15.12
C TYR A 274 -12.87 -8.84 14.82
N ASP A 275 -12.68 -7.94 15.78
CA ASP A 275 -13.07 -6.53 15.66
C ASP A 275 -11.97 -5.61 15.10
N THR A 276 -10.95 -6.18 14.45
CA THR A 276 -9.76 -5.44 14.02
C THR A 276 -9.66 -5.32 12.50
N GLU A 277 -9.51 -4.09 12.01
CA GLU A 277 -9.28 -3.83 10.60
C GLU A 277 -7.78 -3.81 10.32
N LEU A 278 -7.24 -4.96 9.91
CA LEU A 278 -5.83 -5.16 9.60
C LEU A 278 -5.58 -5.04 8.08
N PHE A 279 -4.37 -4.63 7.69
CA PHE A 279 -4.03 -4.26 6.30
C PHE A 279 -2.80 -5.00 5.74
N PHE A 280 -2.33 -6.07 6.39
CA PHE A 280 -1.08 -6.76 5.99
C PHE A 280 -1.05 -7.24 4.53
N GLU A 281 -2.22 -7.44 3.91
CA GLU A 281 -2.36 -7.82 2.51
C GLU A 281 -2.20 -6.69 1.49
N ILE A 282 -2.20 -5.43 1.98
CA ILE A 282 -2.11 -4.23 1.15
C ILE A 282 -0.65 -3.84 0.86
N PHE A 283 0.26 -4.36 1.67
CA PHE A 283 1.69 -4.14 1.56
C PHE A 283 2.35 -5.18 0.63
#